data_AF-A0A1H4IM37-F1
#
_entry.id   AF-A0A1H4IM37-F1
#
_cell.length_a   1.000
_cell.length_b   1.000
_cell.length_c   1.000
_cell.angle_alpha   90.00
_cell.angle_beta   90.00
_cell.angle_gamma   90.00
#
_symmetry.space_group_name_H-M   'P 1'
#
loop_
_entity.id
_entity.type
_entity.pdbx_description
1 polymer ?
#
loop_
_entity_poly.entity_id
_entity_poly.type
_entity_poly.pdbx_seq_one_letter_code
_entity_poly.pdbx_strand_id
1 'polypeptide(L)'
;MADTSVRSRNAAGLAPTIAFGAALVIVAVAAVGWNPQLLGLTAIALVTWPLAVTDIAEHRLPNRLVLPCYPAALAGVLLETVLTGRSPLPALVGMVACVTGFIVLHVLGGMGMGDVKLAGVLGLCLGGLGPSALPAGLLAAFVLGGAAGAWAMATQHRASTHRIPFGPFLLAGLWLGVVAAGWERAL
;
A
#
# COMPACT_ATOMS: atom_id res chain seq x y z
N MET A 1 4.19 24.38 -30.78
CA MET A 1 4.80 25.02 -29.58
C MET A 1 4.10 24.67 -28.25
N ALA A 2 2.92 24.03 -28.23
CA ALA A 2 2.25 23.59 -26.99
C ALA A 2 2.67 22.21 -26.44
N ASP A 3 3.47 21.44 -27.21
CA ASP A 3 3.79 20.04 -26.90
C ASP A 3 5.00 19.88 -25.93
N THR A 4 5.91 20.87 -25.91
CA THR A 4 7.12 20.83 -25.06
C THR A 4 6.82 21.09 -23.58
N SER A 5 5.77 21.86 -23.27
CA SER A 5 5.36 22.18 -21.89
C SER A 5 4.59 21.05 -21.22
N VAL A 6 3.83 20.26 -21.99
CA VAL A 6 3.14 19.06 -21.49
C VAL A 6 4.15 17.93 -21.26
N ARG A 7 5.10 17.75 -22.19
CA ARG A 7 6.15 16.72 -22.06
C ARG A 7 7.11 17.00 -20.89
N SER A 8 7.42 18.26 -20.60
CA SER A 8 8.26 18.63 -19.44
C SER A 8 7.52 18.47 -18.11
N ARG A 9 6.22 18.80 -18.03
CA ARG A 9 5.37 18.55 -16.84
C ARG A 9 5.22 17.06 -16.56
N ASN A 10 5.03 16.24 -17.60
CA ASN A 10 4.92 14.79 -17.45
C ASN A 10 6.26 14.14 -17.06
N ALA A 11 7.38 14.60 -17.63
CA ALA A 11 8.71 14.13 -17.26
C ALA A 11 9.08 14.46 -15.80
N ALA A 12 8.68 15.65 -15.32
CA ALA A 12 8.92 16.08 -13.94
C ALA A 12 8.15 15.25 -12.90
N GLY A 13 6.98 14.70 -13.25
CA GLY A 13 6.23 13.77 -12.38
C GLY A 13 6.71 12.31 -12.46
N LEU A 14 7.25 11.90 -13.61
CA LEU A 14 7.74 10.54 -13.82
C LEU A 14 9.07 10.27 -13.12
N ALA A 15 10.01 11.23 -13.12
CA ALA A 15 11.30 11.08 -12.45
C ALA A 15 11.20 10.72 -10.95
N PRO A 16 10.44 11.46 -10.11
CA PRO A 16 10.29 11.11 -8.70
C PRO A 16 9.52 9.80 -8.50
N THR A 17 8.55 9.49 -9.38
CA THR A 17 7.82 8.22 -9.34
C THR A 17 8.76 7.03 -9.54
N ILE A 18 9.63 7.09 -10.55
CA ILE A 18 10.59 6.03 -10.86
C ILE A 18 11.63 5.92 -9.74
N ALA A 19 12.19 7.03 -9.28
CA ALA A 19 13.21 7.02 -8.23
C ALA A 19 12.68 6.45 -6.91
N PHE A 20 11.48 6.89 -6.49
CA PHE A 20 10.84 6.41 -5.27
C PHE A 20 10.41 4.95 -5.40
N GLY A 21 9.81 4.58 -6.54
CA GLY A 21 9.44 3.20 -6.83
C GLY A 21 10.65 2.27 -6.84
N ALA A 22 11.77 2.68 -7.46
CA ALA A 22 13.01 1.91 -7.47
C ALA A 22 13.58 1.74 -6.05
N ALA A 23 13.58 2.79 -5.22
CA ALA A 23 14.00 2.70 -3.84
C ALA A 23 13.17 1.69 -3.04
N LEU A 24 11.85 1.70 -3.22
CA LEU A 24 10.95 0.73 -2.56
C LEU A 24 11.12 -0.70 -3.08
N VAL A 25 11.43 -0.88 -4.37
CA VAL A 25 11.80 -2.20 -4.91
C VAL A 25 13.09 -2.69 -4.26
N ILE A 26 14.10 -1.83 -4.09
CA ILE A 26 15.33 -2.20 -3.39
C ILE A 26 15.03 -2.62 -1.95
N VAL A 27 14.18 -1.87 -1.24
CA VAL A 27 13.72 -2.25 0.12
C VAL A 27 13.01 -3.59 0.11
N ALA A 28 12.11 -3.85 -0.85
CA ALA A 28 11.39 -5.12 -0.97
C ALA A 28 12.35 -6.29 -1.18
N VAL A 29 13.31 -6.15 -2.09
CA VAL A 29 14.32 -7.18 -2.39
C VAL A 29 15.23 -7.42 -1.18
N ALA A 30 15.66 -6.35 -0.50
CA ALA A 30 16.50 -6.46 0.68
C ALA A 30 15.78 -7.14 1.86
N ALA A 31 14.49 -6.85 2.06
CA ALA A 31 13.70 -7.42 3.14
C ALA A 31 13.29 -8.87 2.86
N VAL A 32 12.75 -9.15 1.67
CA VAL A 32 12.07 -10.42 1.38
C VAL A 32 12.99 -11.42 0.68
N GLY A 33 14.09 -10.94 0.09
CA GLY A 33 14.97 -11.72 -0.78
C GLY A 33 14.36 -11.99 -2.15
N TRP A 34 15.02 -12.83 -2.95
CA TRP A 34 14.52 -13.26 -4.26
C TRP A 34 13.35 -14.23 -4.09
N ASN A 35 12.13 -13.70 -4.04
CA ASN A 35 10.88 -14.46 -3.91
C ASN A 35 9.84 -14.01 -4.96
N PRO A 36 9.03 -14.92 -5.54
CA PRO A 36 7.89 -14.58 -6.39
C PRO A 36 6.95 -13.47 -5.87
N GLN A 37 6.85 -13.30 -4.55
CA GLN A 37 6.11 -12.22 -3.89
C GLN A 37 6.54 -10.82 -4.34
N LEU A 38 7.77 -10.66 -4.83
CA LEU A 38 8.28 -9.41 -5.39
C LEU A 38 7.46 -8.89 -6.57
N LEU A 39 6.74 -9.74 -7.31
CA LEU A 39 5.86 -9.31 -8.40
C LEU A 39 4.79 -8.33 -7.91
N GLY A 40 4.11 -8.67 -6.80
CA GLY A 40 3.12 -7.80 -6.18
C GLY A 40 3.75 -6.55 -5.56
N LEU A 41 4.86 -6.72 -4.84
CA LEU A 41 5.53 -5.61 -4.16
C LEU A 41 6.10 -4.59 -5.15
N THR A 42 6.61 -5.04 -6.30
CA THR A 42 7.11 -4.15 -7.36
C THR A 42 5.97 -3.35 -7.98
N ALA A 43 4.82 -3.98 -8.26
CA ALA A 43 3.66 -3.28 -8.78
C ALA A 43 3.22 -2.16 -7.82
N ILE A 44 3.15 -2.47 -6.52
CA ILE A 44 2.78 -1.50 -5.47
C ILE A 44 3.84 -0.40 -5.33
N ALA A 45 5.13 -0.74 -5.39
CA ALA A 45 6.24 0.22 -5.29
C ALA A 45 6.12 1.32 -6.35
N LEU A 46 5.85 0.94 -7.60
CA LEU A 46 5.73 1.88 -8.71
C LEU A 46 4.50 2.79 -8.60
N VAL A 47 3.42 2.32 -7.97
CA VAL A 47 2.21 3.12 -7.77
C VAL A 47 2.17 3.85 -6.43
N THR A 48 3.07 3.56 -5.49
CA THR A 48 3.06 4.15 -4.13
C THR A 48 3.17 5.67 -4.16
N TRP A 49 4.16 6.20 -4.91
CA TRP A 49 4.34 7.66 -5.04
C TRP A 49 3.13 8.36 -5.68
N PRO A 50 2.64 7.96 -6.87
CA PRO A 50 1.50 8.64 -7.48
C PRO A 50 0.22 8.46 -6.65
N LEU A 51 0.01 7.31 -6.00
CA LEU A 51 -1.13 7.15 -5.08
C LEU A 51 -1.05 8.10 -3.89
N ALA A 52 0.12 8.25 -3.27
CA ALA A 52 0.28 9.16 -2.14
C ALA A 52 0.07 10.62 -2.55
N VAL A 53 0.65 11.05 -3.68
CA VAL A 53 0.48 12.42 -4.20
C VAL A 53 -0.97 12.69 -4.58
N THR A 54 -1.64 11.79 -5.29
CA THR A 54 -3.05 11.96 -5.66
C THR A 54 -3.96 11.92 -4.44
N ASP A 55 -3.70 11.08 -3.45
CA ASP A 55 -4.52 11.05 -2.24
C ASP A 55 -4.38 12.34 -1.42
N ILE A 56 -3.17 12.89 -1.28
CA ILE A 56 -2.95 14.16 -0.59
C ILE A 56 -3.59 15.33 -1.37
N ALA A 57 -3.49 15.34 -2.70
CA ALA A 57 -3.99 16.43 -3.53
C ALA A 57 -5.52 16.40 -3.68
N GLU A 58 -6.10 15.23 -3.92
CA GLU A 58 -7.49 15.08 -4.33
C GLU A 58 -8.37 14.35 -3.31
N HIS A 59 -7.79 13.78 -2.24
CA HIS A 59 -8.50 12.94 -1.26
C HIS A 59 -9.24 11.77 -1.91
N ARG A 60 -8.66 11.23 -2.99
CA ARG A 60 -9.22 10.14 -3.78
C ARG A 60 -8.11 9.19 -4.21
N LEU A 61 -8.28 7.91 -3.90
CA LEU A 61 -7.46 6.86 -4.50
C LEU A 61 -8.01 6.47 -5.89
N PRO A 62 -7.25 6.69 -6.98
CA PRO A 62 -7.66 6.28 -8.31
C PRO A 62 -7.63 4.76 -8.43
N ASN A 63 -8.80 4.16 -8.62
CA ASN A 63 -8.96 2.71 -8.86
C ASN A 63 -8.05 2.17 -9.97
N ARG A 64 -7.73 3.00 -10.97
CA ARG A 64 -6.86 2.64 -12.10
C ARG A 64 -5.43 2.27 -11.69
N LEU A 65 -4.94 2.77 -10.55
CA LEU A 65 -3.61 2.45 -10.04
C LEU A 65 -3.64 1.24 -9.07
N VAL A 66 -4.73 1.07 -8.32
CA VAL A 66 -4.86 -0.02 -7.33
C VAL A 66 -5.24 -1.36 -7.99
N LEU A 67 -6.18 -1.34 -8.95
CA LEU A 67 -6.68 -2.56 -9.59
C LEU A 67 -5.59 -3.42 -10.26
N PRO A 68 -4.60 -2.84 -10.98
CA PRO A 68 -3.50 -3.61 -11.57
C PRO A 68 -2.60 -4.30 -10.53
N CYS A 69 -2.60 -3.86 -9.27
CA CYS A 69 -1.78 -4.48 -8.23
C CYS A 69 -2.34 -5.83 -7.76
N TYR A 70 -3.65 -6.04 -7.84
CA TYR A 70 -4.29 -7.31 -7.48
C TYR A 70 -3.79 -8.51 -8.30
N PRO A 71 -3.84 -8.48 -9.65
CA PRO A 71 -3.35 -9.62 -10.44
C PRO A 71 -1.84 -9.82 -10.28
N ALA A 72 -1.05 -8.76 -10.10
CA ALA A 72 0.39 -8.88 -9.86
C ALA A 72 0.70 -9.55 -8.51
N ALA A 73 0.00 -9.15 -7.45
CA ALA A 73 0.13 -9.75 -6.13
C ALA A 73 -0.37 -11.20 -6.12
N LEU A 74 -1.51 -11.47 -6.74
CA LEU A 74 -2.05 -12.83 -6.86
C LEU A 74 -1.13 -13.73 -7.67
N ALA A 75 -0.57 -13.25 -8.78
CA ALA A 75 0.41 -13.99 -9.57
C ALA A 75 1.66 -14.32 -8.74
N GLY A 76 2.16 -13.38 -7.93
CA GLY A 76 3.28 -13.62 -7.02
C GLY A 76 2.97 -14.70 -5.99
N VAL A 77 1.79 -14.65 -5.35
CA VAL A 77 1.34 -15.65 -4.38
C VAL A 77 1.18 -17.03 -5.02
N LEU A 78 0.50 -17.11 -6.17
CA LEU A 78 0.28 -18.38 -6.87
C LEU A 78 1.60 -18.99 -7.36
N LEU A 79 2.52 -18.16 -7.87
CA LEU A 79 3.83 -18.62 -8.30
C LEU A 79 4.65 -19.14 -7.12
N GLU A 80 4.60 -18.48 -5.95
CA GLU A 80 5.23 -19.00 -4.73
C GLU A 80 4.62 -20.35 -4.33
N THR A 81 3.30 -20.49 -4.38
CA THR A 81 2.61 -21.77 -4.12
C THR A 81 3.10 -22.87 -5.05
N VAL A 82 3.20 -22.60 -6.35
CA VAL A 82 3.68 -23.58 -7.34
C VAL A 82 5.15 -23.96 -7.11
N LEU A 83 6.01 -22.99 -6.78
CA LEU A 83 7.45 -23.22 -6.64
C LEU A 83 7.86 -23.83 -5.30
N THR A 84 7.14 -23.51 -4.22
CA THR A 84 7.55 -23.88 -2.84
C THR A 84 6.56 -24.82 -2.14
N GLY A 85 5.38 -25.03 -2.72
CA GLY A 85 4.29 -25.78 -2.08
C GLY A 85 3.60 -25.01 -0.95
N ARG A 86 3.98 -23.75 -0.67
CA ARG A 86 3.35 -22.94 0.38
C ARG A 86 1.90 -22.63 0.04
N SER A 87 1.04 -22.77 1.04
CA SER A 87 -0.39 -22.50 0.87
C SER A 87 -0.63 -21.01 0.55
N PRO A 88 -1.50 -20.69 -0.44
CA PRO A 88 -1.89 -19.31 -0.72
C PRO A 88 -2.93 -18.79 0.29
N LEU A 89 -3.44 -19.65 1.18
CA LEU A 89 -4.50 -19.31 2.13
C LEU A 89 -4.16 -18.12 3.03
N PRO A 90 -2.94 -17.98 3.61
CA PRO A 90 -2.62 -16.82 4.46
C PRO A 90 -2.78 -15.48 3.73
N ALA A 91 -2.37 -15.42 2.45
CA ALA A 91 -2.53 -14.24 1.61
C ALA A 91 -4.01 -13.93 1.32
N LEU A 92 -4.80 -14.96 0.97
CA LEU A 92 -6.23 -14.80 0.71
C LEU A 92 -7.01 -14.41 1.97
N VAL A 93 -6.71 -15.02 3.11
CA VAL A 93 -7.29 -14.67 4.41
C VAL A 93 -6.91 -13.25 4.79
N GLY A 94 -5.65 -12.85 4.60
CA GLY A 94 -5.20 -11.48 4.85
C GLY A 94 -5.95 -10.46 3.99
N MET A 95 -6.10 -10.73 2.69
CA MET A 95 -6.90 -9.90 1.78
C MET A 95 -8.34 -9.75 2.26
N VAL A 96 -9.02 -10.87 2.54
CA VAL A 96 -10.42 -10.85 2.98
C VAL A 96 -10.57 -10.13 4.32
N ALA A 97 -9.71 -10.42 5.30
CA ALA A 97 -9.74 -9.77 6.60
C ALA A 97 -9.58 -8.24 6.48
N CYS A 98 -8.62 -7.78 5.69
CA CYS A 98 -8.42 -6.35 5.44
C CYS A 98 -9.62 -5.71 4.72
N VAL A 99 -10.12 -6.33 3.64
CA VAL A 99 -11.29 -5.80 2.92
C VAL A 99 -12.50 -5.72 3.85
N THR A 100 -12.80 -6.78 4.60
CA THR A 100 -13.95 -6.82 5.52
C THR A 100 -13.81 -5.76 6.62
N GLY A 101 -12.65 -5.67 7.28
CA GLY A 101 -12.40 -4.66 8.32
C GLY A 101 -12.54 -3.24 7.79
N PHE A 102 -11.99 -2.95 6.61
CA PHE A 102 -12.05 -1.62 6.00
C PHE A 102 -13.43 -1.29 5.43
N ILE A 103 -14.20 -2.27 4.94
CA ILE A 103 -15.61 -2.08 4.57
C ILE A 103 -16.42 -1.63 5.79
N VAL A 104 -16.21 -2.26 6.95
CA VAL A 104 -16.90 -1.84 8.18
C VAL A 104 -16.56 -0.40 8.51
N LEU A 105 -15.28 -0.01 8.48
CA LEU A 105 -14.86 1.38 8.70
C LEU A 105 -15.44 2.36 7.65
N HIS A 106 -15.54 1.92 6.39
CA HIS A 106 -16.14 2.71 5.32
C HIS A 106 -17.63 2.96 5.56
N VAL A 107 -18.39 1.93 5.94
CA VAL A 107 -19.82 2.04 6.24
C VAL A 107 -20.08 2.91 7.47
N LEU A 108 -19.19 2.85 8.46
CA LEU A 108 -19.23 3.75 9.63
C LEU A 108 -18.82 5.20 9.31
N GLY A 109 -18.52 5.50 8.04
CA GLY A 109 -18.19 6.85 7.57
C GLY A 109 -16.75 7.28 7.82
N GLY A 110 -15.90 6.39 8.36
CA GLY A 110 -14.53 6.70 8.76
C GLY A 110 -13.53 6.75 7.60
N MET A 111 -13.86 6.17 6.44
CA MET A 111 -12.87 5.97 5.37
C MET A 111 -13.47 5.93 3.95
N GLY A 112 -12.66 6.14 2.91
CA GLY A 112 -13.09 6.06 1.51
C GLY A 112 -13.04 4.63 0.95
N MET A 113 -13.86 4.37 -0.09
CA MET A 113 -13.86 3.07 -0.80
C MET A 113 -12.51 2.76 -1.50
N GLY A 114 -11.71 3.80 -1.80
CA GLY A 114 -10.37 3.63 -2.35
C GLY A 114 -9.41 2.95 -1.37
N ASP A 115 -9.49 3.34 -0.09
CA ASP A 115 -8.65 2.78 0.98
C ASP A 115 -8.99 1.31 1.24
N VAL A 116 -10.27 0.93 1.14
CA VAL A 116 -10.72 -0.47 1.25
C VAL A 116 -10.03 -1.36 0.21
N LYS A 117 -9.91 -0.87 -1.02
CA LYS A 117 -9.26 -1.63 -2.11
C LYS A 117 -7.76 -1.71 -1.89
N LEU A 118 -7.13 -0.62 -1.45
CA LEU A 118 -5.71 -0.63 -1.14
C LEU A 118 -5.43 -1.57 0.05
N ALA A 119 -6.29 -1.59 1.06
CA ALA A 119 -6.23 -2.50 2.19
C ALA A 119 -6.34 -3.97 1.74
N GLY A 120 -7.15 -4.28 0.73
CA GLY A 120 -7.20 -5.62 0.15
C GLY A 120 -5.88 -6.04 -0.52
N VAL A 121 -5.26 -5.14 -1.29
CA VAL A 121 -3.93 -5.40 -1.87
C VAL A 121 -2.88 -5.57 -0.77
N LEU A 122 -2.90 -4.72 0.26
CA LEU A 122 -2.04 -4.82 1.43
C LEU A 122 -2.20 -6.18 2.12
N GLY A 123 -3.44 -6.60 2.37
CA GLY A 123 -3.77 -7.88 2.98
C GLY A 123 -3.25 -9.06 2.17
N LEU A 124 -3.38 -8.99 0.84
CA LEU A 124 -2.88 -10.02 -0.08
C LEU A 124 -1.36 -10.12 -0.05
N CYS A 125 -0.65 -8.98 -0.10
CA CYS A 125 0.81 -8.97 -0.08
C CYS A 125 1.35 -9.40 1.29
N LEU A 126 0.96 -8.73 2.38
CA LEU A 126 1.50 -8.99 3.70
C LEU A 126 1.07 -10.36 4.24
N GLY A 127 -0.16 -10.80 3.95
CA GLY A 127 -0.60 -12.14 4.33
C GLY A 127 0.22 -13.26 3.67
N GLY A 128 0.76 -13.02 2.47
CA GLY A 128 1.72 -13.93 1.84
C GLY A 128 3.10 -13.92 2.50
N LEU A 129 3.59 -12.74 2.93
CA LEU A 129 4.93 -12.59 3.49
C LEU A 129 5.13 -13.34 4.81
N GLY A 130 4.09 -13.45 5.63
CA GLY A 130 4.11 -14.15 6.90
C GLY A 130 3.00 -13.69 7.85
N PRO A 131 2.76 -14.43 8.94
CA PRO A 131 1.69 -14.13 9.89
C PRO A 131 1.91 -12.85 10.70
N SER A 132 3.15 -12.41 10.84
CA SER A 132 3.58 -11.19 11.55
C SER A 132 3.52 -9.93 10.70
N ALA A 133 3.76 -10.07 9.39
CA ALA A 133 3.85 -8.97 8.44
C ALA A 133 2.55 -8.17 8.39
N LEU A 134 1.41 -8.87 8.36
CA LEU A 134 0.09 -8.27 8.25
C LEU A 134 -0.31 -7.47 9.52
N PRO A 135 -0.25 -8.02 10.74
CA PRO A 135 -0.47 -7.27 11.97
C PRO A 135 0.48 -6.07 12.10
N ALA A 136 1.78 -6.25 11.81
CA ALA A 136 2.76 -5.18 11.91
C ALA A 136 2.42 -4.03 10.96
N GLY A 137 2.08 -4.34 9.70
CA GLY A 137 1.74 -3.32 8.72
C GLY A 137 0.42 -2.61 9.01
N LEU A 138 -0.61 -3.34 9.47
CA LEU A 138 -1.87 -2.74 9.89
C LEU A 138 -1.69 -1.84 11.12
N LEU A 139 -1.00 -2.33 12.15
CA LEU A 139 -0.72 -1.55 13.35
C LEU A 139 0.02 -0.27 13.01
N ALA A 140 1.06 -0.35 12.17
CA ALA A 140 1.80 0.81 11.69
C ALA A 140 0.89 1.80 10.94
N ALA A 141 0.02 1.32 10.03
CA ALA A 141 -0.92 2.16 9.31
C ALA A 141 -1.88 2.90 10.26
N PHE A 142 -2.46 2.20 11.23
CA PHE A 142 -3.40 2.78 12.20
C PHE A 142 -2.71 3.75 13.17
N VAL A 143 -1.51 3.44 13.65
CA VAL A 143 -0.75 4.34 14.53
C VAL A 143 -0.36 5.62 13.80
N LEU A 144 0.16 5.51 12.57
CA LEU A 144 0.54 6.68 11.77
C LEU A 144 -0.68 7.52 11.38
N GLY A 145 -1.74 6.88 10.88
CA GLY A 145 -2.97 7.57 10.52
C GLY A 145 -3.69 8.18 11.71
N GLY A 146 -3.71 7.48 12.85
CA GLY A 146 -4.28 7.96 14.11
C GLY A 146 -3.50 9.14 14.70
N ALA A 147 -2.16 9.09 14.68
CA ALA A 147 -1.31 10.20 15.12
C ALA A 147 -1.49 11.44 14.24
N ALA A 148 -1.53 11.26 12.91
CA ALA A 148 -1.80 12.35 11.98
C ALA A 148 -3.20 12.94 12.18
N GLY A 149 -4.20 12.07 12.42
CA GLY A 149 -5.56 12.48 12.75
C GLY A 149 -5.65 13.28 14.05
N ALA A 150 -5.02 12.79 15.11
CA ALA A 150 -4.97 13.48 16.40
C ALA A 150 -4.24 14.83 16.29
N TRP A 151 -3.14 14.89 15.54
CA TRP A 151 -2.41 16.13 15.31
C TRP A 151 -3.23 17.15 14.51
N ALA A 152 -3.93 16.70 13.47
CA ALA A 152 -4.84 17.54 12.71
C ALA A 152 -5.98 18.08 13.59
N MET A 153 -6.59 17.25 14.42
CA MET A 153 -7.62 17.69 15.38
C MET A 153 -7.08 18.69 16.42
N ALA A 154 -5.84 18.51 16.89
CA ALA A 154 -5.22 19.37 17.89
C ALA A 154 -4.80 20.74 17.32
N THR A 155 -4.43 20.80 16.03
CA THR A 155 -3.95 22.03 15.38
C THR A 155 -5.02 22.77 14.60
N GLN A 156 -6.05 22.06 14.12
CA GLN A 156 -7.16 22.65 13.37
C GLN A 156 -8.36 22.85 14.31
N HIS A 157 -8.51 24.06 14.86
CA HIS A 157 -9.66 24.49 15.67
C HIS A 157 -11.00 24.55 14.91
N ARG A 158 -11.08 24.00 13.70
CA ARG A 158 -12.30 23.97 12.90
C ARG A 158 -12.67 22.52 12.69
N ALA A 159 -13.91 22.18 13.07
CA ALA A 159 -14.60 20.98 12.62
C ALA A 159 -14.75 21.04 11.10
N SER A 160 -13.64 20.87 10.39
CA SER A 160 -13.64 20.90 8.96
C SER A 160 -13.99 19.48 8.51
N THR A 161 -15.00 19.40 7.67
CA THR A 161 -15.48 18.23 6.93
C THR A 161 -14.40 17.60 6.02
N HIS A 162 -13.12 17.98 6.17
CA HIS A 162 -12.01 17.46 5.42
C HIS A 162 -11.62 16.07 5.94
N ARG A 163 -12.05 15.04 5.21
CA ARG A 163 -11.56 13.68 5.36
C ARG A 163 -10.03 13.69 5.24
N ILE A 164 -9.34 13.12 6.21
CA ILE A 164 -7.89 12.98 6.17
C ILE A 164 -7.53 11.88 5.14
N PRO A 165 -6.58 12.12 4.22
CA PRO A 165 -6.15 11.13 3.25
C PRO A 165 -5.44 9.97 3.97
N PHE A 166 -6.11 8.81 4.05
CA PHE A 166 -5.59 7.64 4.78
C PHE A 166 -4.64 6.77 3.93
N GLY A 167 -4.67 6.96 2.60
CA GLY A 167 -3.88 6.19 1.65
C GLY A 167 -2.37 6.19 1.92
N PRO A 168 -1.72 7.35 2.12
CA PRO A 168 -0.30 7.44 2.44
C PRO A 168 0.09 6.66 3.70
N PHE A 169 -0.74 6.70 4.74
CA PHE A 169 -0.48 5.98 5.99
C PHE A 169 -0.65 4.48 5.81
N LEU A 170 -1.61 4.05 4.98
CA LEU A 170 -1.79 2.65 4.64
C LEU A 170 -0.63 2.11 3.80
N LEU A 171 -0.12 2.90 2.84
CA LEU A 171 1.09 2.57 2.08
C LEU A 171 2.33 2.52 2.98
N ALA A 172 2.49 3.47 3.90
CA ALA A 172 3.58 3.47 4.85
C ALA A 172 3.54 2.22 5.75
N GLY A 173 2.35 1.86 6.25
CA GLY A 173 2.15 0.63 7.00
C GLY A 173 2.48 -0.63 6.19
N LEU A 174 2.09 -0.68 4.90
CA LEU A 174 2.48 -1.78 4.00
C LEU A 174 4.00 -1.96 3.95
N TRP A 175 4.74 -0.88 3.70
CA TRP A 175 6.20 -0.94 3.58
C TRP A 175 6.89 -1.29 4.90
N LEU A 176 6.36 -0.81 6.03
CA LEU A 176 6.84 -1.20 7.36
C LEU A 176 6.57 -2.69 7.64
N GLY A 177 5.41 -3.22 7.24
CA GLY A 177 5.11 -4.64 7.32
C GLY A 177 6.05 -5.51 6.47
N VAL A 178 6.42 -5.04 5.27
CA VAL A 178 7.42 -5.70 4.42
C VAL A 178 8.78 -5.78 5.13
N VAL A 179 9.24 -4.67 5.71
CA VAL A 179 10.51 -4.61 6.44
C VAL A 179 10.48 -5.50 7.68
N ALA A 180 9.38 -5.50 8.43
CA ALA A 180 9.20 -6.36 9.60
C ALA A 180 9.27 -7.86 9.22
N ALA A 181 8.63 -8.25 8.10
CA ALA A 181 8.70 -9.61 7.59
C ALA A 181 10.13 -10.03 7.23
N GLY A 182 10.93 -9.11 6.69
CA GLY A 182 12.33 -9.36 6.39
C GLY A 182 13.21 -9.49 7.62
N TRP A 183 12.95 -8.66 8.63
CA TRP A 183 13.67 -8.71 9.90
C TRP A 183 13.54 -10.08 10.58
N GLU A 184 12.34 -10.66 10.59
CA GLU A 184 12.12 -11.99 11.17
C GLU A 184 12.81 -13.12 10.41
N ARG A 185 13.01 -12.98 9.10
CA ARG A 185 13.72 -13.97 8.28
C ARG A 185 15.23 -13.95 8.49
N ALA A 186 15.76 -12.88 9.10
CA ALA A 186 17.19 -12.69 9.36
C ALA A 186 17.62 -13.20 10.74
N LEU A 187 16.66 -13.55 11.61
CA LEU A 187 16.89 -14.16 12.94
C LEU A 187 16.92 -15.69 12.83
#